data_AF-A0A540VJG7-F1
#
_entry.id   AF-A0A540VJG7-F1
#
_cell.length_a   1.000
_cell.length_b   1.000
_cell.length_c   1.000
_cell.angle_alpha   90.00
_cell.angle_beta   90.00
_cell.angle_gamma   90.00
#
_symmetry.space_group_name_H-M   'P 1'
#
loop_
_entity.id
_entity.type
_entity.pdbx_description
1 polymer ?
#
loop_
_entity_poly.entity_id
_entity_poly.type
_entity_poly.pdbx_seq_one_letter_code
_entity_poly.pdbx_strand_id
1 'polypeptide(L)'
;MANLRHQRLQELQESFSQLESQVPAGPVKDALALLHAMIQETWRVGNLPGGAQAENEQAFRKLEQLMSYHKHAPAMEGPAQNSGLPVGTPAPDFELPDANGRPVRLSDFRGKPVVLVFYPLDWSPACSDQLSLYQMELDEFRKRGAVLLGISVDSIYSHGAWALLRGLEFPLLSDFEPKGAVARRYNVYREQDGFSERALYIVDGEGIIRYAHVSPQLHHIPDIYELFEALDRVNQGTAEPATAEEAHSPVKEVVA
;
A
#
# COMPACT_ATOMS: atom_id res chain seq x y z
N MET A 1 -13.46 23.46 33.63
CA MET A 1 -13.47 23.24 32.15
C MET A 1 -13.70 21.78 31.73
N ALA A 2 -13.43 20.76 32.57
CA ALA A 2 -13.70 19.35 32.24
C ALA A 2 -15.20 19.01 32.03
N ASN A 3 -16.11 19.71 32.74
CA ASN A 3 -17.54 19.42 32.70
C ASN A 3 -18.23 19.80 31.38
N LEU A 4 -17.78 20.88 30.72
CA LEU A 4 -18.30 21.28 29.40
C LEU A 4 -17.89 20.30 28.28
N ARG A 5 -16.72 19.64 28.41
CA ARG A 5 -16.21 18.71 27.39
C ARG A 5 -16.89 17.36 27.43
N HIS A 6 -17.28 16.90 28.62
CA HIS A 6 -18.08 15.68 28.80
C HIS A 6 -19.50 15.86 28.24
N GLN A 7 -20.11 17.02 28.48
CA GLN A 7 -21.40 17.40 27.87
C GLN A 7 -21.32 17.41 26.34
N ARG A 8 -20.25 17.93 25.75
CA ARG A 8 -20.14 18.04 24.29
C ARG A 8 -20.09 16.69 23.57
N LEU A 9 -19.56 15.65 24.22
CA LEU A 9 -19.45 14.31 23.64
C LEU A 9 -20.73 13.50 23.81
N GLN A 10 -21.42 13.64 24.93
CA GLN A 10 -22.78 13.12 25.08
C GLN A 10 -23.72 13.78 24.06
N GLU A 11 -23.62 15.10 23.88
CA GLU A 11 -24.35 15.83 22.82
C GLU A 11 -24.02 15.29 21.42
N LEU A 12 -22.76 14.98 21.12
CA LEU A 12 -22.34 14.41 19.83
C LEU A 12 -22.85 12.97 19.65
N GLN A 13 -22.83 12.15 20.70
CA GLN A 13 -23.36 10.78 20.67
C GLN A 13 -24.88 10.78 20.49
N GLU A 14 -25.60 11.65 21.19
CA GLU A 14 -27.03 11.86 21.01
C GLU A 14 -27.34 12.38 19.61
N SER A 15 -26.57 13.35 19.12
CA SER A 15 -26.70 13.88 17.76
C SER A 15 -26.44 12.80 16.70
N PHE A 16 -25.42 11.97 16.89
CA PHE A 16 -25.10 10.87 15.98
C PHE A 16 -26.20 9.79 15.98
N SER A 17 -26.72 9.43 17.16
CA SER A 17 -27.84 8.48 17.30
C SER A 17 -29.13 9.02 16.65
N GLN A 18 -29.36 10.33 16.75
CA GLN A 18 -30.48 11.00 16.06
C GLN A 18 -30.30 11.03 14.54
N LEU A 19 -29.06 11.17 14.07
CA LEU A 19 -28.70 11.16 12.65
C LEU A 19 -28.73 9.75 12.05
N GLU A 20 -28.50 8.70 12.84
CA GLU A 20 -28.48 7.31 12.35
C GLU A 20 -29.79 6.92 11.64
N SER A 21 -30.93 7.37 12.17
CA SER A 21 -32.25 7.15 11.56
C SER A 21 -32.50 8.00 10.31
N GLN A 22 -31.69 9.05 10.10
CA GLN A 22 -31.76 9.98 8.97
C GLN A 22 -30.78 9.63 7.85
N VAL A 23 -29.74 8.82 8.13
CA VAL A 23 -28.80 8.33 7.12
C VAL A 23 -29.39 7.09 6.44
N PRO A 24 -29.63 7.12 5.11
CA PRO A 24 -30.09 5.95 4.36
C PRO A 24 -29.12 4.78 4.48
N ALA A 25 -29.66 3.56 4.49
CA ALA A 25 -28.82 2.36 4.45
C ALA A 25 -27.95 2.34 3.18
N GLY A 26 -26.67 1.99 3.33
CA GLY A 26 -25.71 1.94 2.25
C GLY A 26 -24.28 2.26 2.70
N PRO A 27 -23.32 2.31 1.77
CA PRO A 27 -21.88 2.37 2.08
C PRO A 27 -21.47 3.54 2.98
N VAL A 28 -22.17 4.68 2.88
CA VAL A 28 -21.92 5.85 3.72
C VAL A 28 -22.33 5.60 5.17
N LYS A 29 -23.46 4.92 5.40
CA LYS A 29 -23.90 4.54 6.75
C LYS A 29 -22.94 3.52 7.35
N ASP A 30 -22.47 2.57 6.54
CA ASP A 30 -21.54 1.53 6.98
C ASP A 30 -20.17 2.13 7.35
N ALA A 31 -19.67 3.10 6.57
CA ALA A 31 -18.45 3.83 6.89
C ALA A 31 -18.57 4.66 8.18
N LEU A 32 -19.72 5.33 8.38
CA LEU A 32 -20.00 6.06 9.62
C LEU A 32 -20.14 5.14 10.82
N ALA A 33 -20.76 3.96 10.65
CA ALA A 33 -20.87 2.94 11.69
C ALA A 33 -19.51 2.33 12.05
N LEU A 34 -18.64 2.09 11.06
CA LEU A 34 -17.26 1.63 11.28
C LEU A 34 -16.43 2.68 12.03
N LEU A 35 -16.50 3.95 11.60
CA LEU A 35 -15.84 5.05 12.29
C LEU A 35 -16.36 5.19 13.73
N HIS A 36 -17.67 5.07 13.92
CA HIS A 36 -18.28 5.05 15.24
C HIS A 36 -17.75 3.89 16.09
N ALA A 37 -17.70 2.68 15.55
CA ALA A 37 -17.17 1.49 16.24
C ALA A 37 -15.69 1.65 16.63
N MET A 38 -14.86 2.22 15.75
CA MET A 38 -13.45 2.53 16.04
C MET A 38 -13.31 3.56 17.17
N ILE A 39 -14.17 4.58 17.19
CA ILE A 39 -14.23 5.58 18.27
C ILE A 39 -14.72 4.92 19.58
N GLN A 40 -15.73 4.04 19.51
CA GLN A 40 -16.21 3.30 20.68
C GLN A 40 -15.16 2.34 21.24
N GLU A 41 -14.37 1.70 20.39
CA GLU A 41 -13.33 0.77 20.84
C GLU A 41 -12.16 1.50 21.51
N THR A 42 -11.78 2.68 20.99
CA THR A 42 -10.80 3.56 21.67
C THR A 42 -11.32 4.07 23.01
N TRP A 43 -12.63 4.29 23.14
CA TRP A 43 -13.29 4.67 24.40
C TRP A 43 -13.41 3.50 25.40
N ARG A 44 -13.74 2.30 24.93
CA ARG A 44 -13.86 1.09 25.75
C ARG A 44 -12.54 0.75 26.44
N VAL A 45 -11.43 0.92 25.73
CA VAL A 45 -10.06 0.78 26.27
C VAL A 45 -9.74 1.85 27.32
N GLY A 46 -10.35 3.04 27.23
CA GLY A 46 -10.20 4.14 28.19
C GLY A 46 -11.15 4.11 29.39
N ASN A 47 -12.13 3.21 29.45
CA ASN A 47 -13.15 3.13 30.51
C ASN A 47 -13.26 1.74 31.17
N LEU A 48 -12.20 0.94 31.12
CA LEU A 48 -12.11 -0.28 31.92
C LEU A 48 -12.21 0.07 33.43
N PRO A 49 -12.89 -0.76 34.26
CA PRO A 49 -13.10 -0.43 35.66
C PRO A 49 -11.75 -0.33 36.40
N GLY A 50 -11.40 0.89 36.82
CA GLY A 50 -10.13 1.22 37.48
C GLY A 50 -9.55 2.58 37.09
N GLY A 51 -10.00 3.15 35.97
CA GLY A 51 -9.48 4.41 35.42
C GLY A 51 -10.24 5.66 35.78
N ALA A 52 -9.76 6.43 36.76
CA ALA A 52 -10.29 7.75 37.06
C ALA A 52 -10.07 8.73 35.90
N GLN A 53 -11.02 9.65 35.68
CA GLN A 53 -11.08 10.86 34.81
C GLN A 53 -9.85 11.31 33.98
N ALA A 54 -8.61 11.12 34.44
CA ALA A 54 -7.37 11.32 33.69
C ALA A 54 -7.22 10.37 32.48
N GLU A 55 -7.76 9.15 32.54
CA GLU A 55 -7.62 8.16 31.45
C GLU A 55 -8.47 8.50 30.21
N ASN A 56 -9.61 9.17 30.40
CA ASN A 56 -10.45 9.67 29.30
C ASN A 56 -9.80 10.85 28.55
N GLU A 57 -9.04 11.70 29.24
CA GLU A 57 -8.27 12.78 28.61
C GLU A 57 -7.08 12.21 27.80
N GLN A 58 -6.50 11.11 28.25
CA GLN A 58 -5.44 10.38 27.56
C GLN A 58 -5.96 9.62 26.33
N ALA A 59 -7.16 9.06 26.36
CA ALA A 59 -7.81 8.44 25.21
C ALA A 59 -8.09 9.46 24.08
N PHE A 60 -8.53 10.67 24.43
CA PHE A 60 -8.72 11.76 23.46
C PHE A 60 -7.41 12.24 22.83
N ARG A 61 -6.36 12.39 23.63
CA ARG A 61 -5.01 12.68 23.13
C ARG A 61 -4.50 11.58 22.19
N LYS A 62 -4.86 10.31 22.41
CA LYS A 62 -4.52 9.20 21.50
C LYS A 62 -5.22 9.32 20.15
N LEU A 63 -6.48 9.75 20.09
CA LEU A 63 -7.19 9.99 18.82
C LEU A 63 -6.60 11.18 18.05
N GLU A 64 -6.33 12.30 18.72
CA GLU A 64 -5.62 13.43 18.11
C GLU A 64 -4.20 13.04 17.67
N GLN A 65 -3.51 12.18 18.44
CA GLN A 65 -2.21 11.61 18.05
C GLN A 65 -2.32 10.69 16.84
N LEU A 66 -3.35 9.85 16.72
CA LEU A 66 -3.59 9.00 15.54
C LEU A 66 -3.82 9.85 14.29
N MET A 67 -4.65 10.89 14.39
CA MET A 67 -4.82 11.86 13.29
C MET A 67 -3.54 12.64 12.99
N SER A 68 -2.76 12.95 14.02
CA SER A 68 -1.46 13.61 13.90
C SER A 68 -0.43 12.70 13.23
N TYR A 69 -0.42 11.39 13.48
CA TYR A 69 0.47 10.45 12.80
C TYR A 69 0.19 10.39 11.30
N HIS A 70 -1.06 10.47 10.85
CA HIS A 70 -1.33 10.59 9.42
C HIS A 70 -0.81 11.92 8.82
N LYS A 71 -0.80 13.01 9.61
CA LYS A 71 -0.38 14.35 9.13
C LYS A 71 1.12 14.63 9.28
N HIS A 72 1.78 13.97 10.21
CA HIS A 72 3.16 14.24 10.62
C HIS A 72 4.01 12.96 10.71
N ALA A 73 3.52 11.81 10.23
CA ALA A 73 4.41 10.68 9.97
C ALA A 73 5.57 11.21 9.12
N PRO A 74 6.82 10.85 9.46
CA PRO A 74 7.94 11.21 8.62
C PRO A 74 7.60 10.79 7.20
N ALA A 75 7.72 11.73 6.27
CA ALA A 75 7.46 11.43 4.89
C ALA A 75 8.40 10.30 4.46
N MET A 76 7.87 9.34 3.71
CA MET A 76 8.66 8.26 3.10
C MET A 76 9.49 8.90 1.99
N GLU A 77 10.56 9.55 2.40
CA GLU A 77 11.43 10.40 1.61
C GLU A 77 12.85 9.86 1.62
N GLY A 78 13.59 10.24 0.58
CA GLY A 78 14.96 9.84 0.39
C GLY A 78 15.17 9.17 -0.97
N PRO A 79 16.42 9.14 -1.44
CA PRO A 79 16.77 8.46 -2.67
C PRO A 79 16.61 6.94 -2.50
N ALA A 80 16.45 6.25 -3.63
CA ALA A 80 16.66 4.81 -3.69
C ALA A 80 18.04 4.46 -3.11
N GLN A 81 18.09 3.43 -2.26
CA GLN A 81 19.34 2.86 -1.72
C GLN A 81 19.80 1.66 -2.54
N ASN A 82 18.91 1.07 -3.33
CA ASN A 82 19.17 -0.11 -4.14
C ASN A 82 18.74 0.10 -5.60
N SER A 83 19.33 -0.69 -6.52
CA SER A 83 19.04 -0.63 -7.95
C SER A 83 18.20 -1.80 -8.48
N GLY A 84 17.80 -2.75 -7.61
CA GLY A 84 17.06 -3.93 -8.03
C GLY A 84 17.89 -4.95 -8.82
N LEU A 85 17.21 -5.95 -9.39
CA LEU A 85 17.77 -6.93 -10.31
C LEU A 85 17.69 -6.43 -11.76
N PRO A 86 18.69 -6.71 -12.61
CA PRO A 86 18.68 -6.25 -13.99
C PRO A 86 17.73 -7.09 -14.87
N VAL A 87 17.27 -6.48 -15.96
CA VAL A 87 16.55 -7.16 -17.05
C VAL A 87 17.40 -8.33 -17.60
N GLY A 88 16.73 -9.42 -17.95
CA GLY A 88 17.34 -10.67 -18.41
C GLY A 88 17.65 -11.67 -17.28
N THR A 89 17.54 -11.26 -16.02
CA THR A 89 17.77 -12.14 -14.87
C THR A 89 16.57 -13.09 -14.67
N PRO A 90 16.78 -14.38 -14.39
CA PRO A 90 15.72 -15.25 -13.88
C PRO A 90 15.15 -14.68 -12.58
N ALA A 91 13.84 -14.45 -12.54
CA ALA A 91 13.18 -13.91 -11.36
C ALA A 91 13.29 -14.91 -10.19
N PRO A 92 13.83 -14.51 -9.03
CA PRO A 92 13.89 -15.39 -7.86
C PRO A 92 12.49 -15.87 -7.47
N ASP A 93 12.27 -17.19 -7.48
CA ASP A 93 10.96 -17.75 -7.12
C ASP A 93 10.64 -17.51 -5.64
N PHE A 94 9.36 -17.41 -5.30
CA PHE A 94 8.91 -17.19 -3.94
C PHE A 94 7.56 -17.86 -3.69
N GLU A 95 7.24 -18.04 -2.42
CA GLU A 95 5.91 -18.38 -1.93
C GLU A 95 5.59 -17.39 -0.81
N LEU A 96 4.54 -16.58 -0.98
CA LEU A 96 4.08 -15.62 0.02
C LEU A 96 2.58 -15.78 0.25
N PRO A 97 2.08 -15.59 1.48
CA PRO A 97 0.65 -15.59 1.73
C PRO A 97 0.02 -14.28 1.21
N ASP A 98 -1.15 -14.40 0.57
CA ASP A 98 -2.02 -13.25 0.29
C ASP A 98 -2.73 -12.76 1.57
N ALA A 99 -3.52 -11.70 1.45
CA ALA A 99 -4.32 -11.14 2.55
C ALA A 99 -5.28 -12.14 3.24
N ASN A 100 -5.64 -13.26 2.59
CA ASN A 100 -6.47 -14.32 3.15
C ASN A 100 -5.64 -15.50 3.69
N GLY A 101 -4.31 -15.39 3.69
CA GLY A 101 -3.39 -16.44 4.10
C GLY A 101 -3.20 -17.54 3.05
N ARG A 102 -3.70 -17.36 1.81
CA ARG A 102 -3.52 -18.35 0.74
C ARG A 102 -2.10 -18.21 0.18
N PRO A 103 -1.33 -19.31 0.05
CA PRO A 103 -0.01 -19.24 -0.55
C PRO A 103 -0.10 -18.90 -2.03
N VAL A 104 0.73 -17.96 -2.48
CA VAL A 104 0.90 -17.58 -3.87
C VAL A 104 2.35 -17.79 -4.25
N ARG A 105 2.60 -18.64 -5.26
CA ARG A 105 3.95 -18.85 -5.81
C ARG A 105 4.12 -18.14 -7.13
N LEU A 106 5.29 -17.54 -7.35
CA LEU A 106 5.58 -16.90 -8.63
C LEU A 106 5.63 -17.94 -9.77
N SER A 107 6.17 -19.12 -9.51
CA SER A 107 6.21 -20.23 -10.47
C SER A 107 4.83 -20.77 -10.89
N ASP A 108 3.76 -20.52 -10.13
CA ASP A 108 2.40 -20.91 -10.51
C ASP A 108 1.87 -20.11 -11.71
N PHE A 109 2.51 -18.98 -12.05
CA PHE A 109 2.12 -18.10 -13.15
C PHE A 109 2.90 -18.32 -14.46
N ARG A 110 3.69 -19.39 -14.56
CA ARG A 110 4.38 -19.72 -15.83
C ARG A 110 3.40 -19.76 -17.01
N GLY A 111 3.87 -19.26 -18.15
CA GLY A 111 3.06 -19.04 -19.35
C GLY A 111 2.27 -17.72 -19.39
N LYS A 112 2.35 -16.87 -18.35
CA LYS A 112 1.74 -15.53 -18.32
C LYS A 112 2.72 -14.48 -17.81
N PRO A 113 2.64 -13.22 -18.27
CA PRO A 113 3.41 -12.15 -17.67
C PRO A 113 2.87 -11.82 -16.27
N VAL A 114 3.78 -11.53 -15.34
CA VAL A 114 3.48 -11.12 -13.97
C VAL A 114 4.13 -9.78 -13.69
N VAL A 115 3.34 -8.81 -13.24
CA VAL A 115 3.80 -7.52 -12.74
C VAL A 115 3.95 -7.62 -11.23
N LEU A 116 5.18 -7.51 -10.74
CA LEU A 116 5.49 -7.42 -9.33
C LEU A 116 5.63 -5.95 -8.93
N VAL A 117 4.84 -5.53 -7.96
CA VAL A 117 4.85 -4.18 -7.40
C VAL A 117 5.36 -4.26 -5.97
N PHE A 118 6.66 -4.02 -5.78
CA PHE A 118 7.21 -3.79 -4.45
C PHE A 118 6.88 -2.36 -4.04
N TYR A 119 6.16 -2.20 -2.94
CA TYR A 119 5.83 -0.90 -2.39
C TYR A 119 6.24 -0.84 -0.91
N PRO A 120 6.71 0.32 -0.43
CA PRO A 120 7.26 0.43 0.92
C PRO A 120 6.34 -0.09 2.03
N LEU A 121 5.15 0.50 2.20
CA LEU A 121 4.25 0.20 3.32
C LEU A 121 2.79 0.44 2.97
N ASP A 122 1.91 -0.42 3.50
CA ASP A 122 0.48 -0.16 3.65
C ASP A 122 0.25 1.16 4.41
N TRP A 123 -0.95 1.73 4.27
CA TRP A 123 -1.37 2.93 5.02
C TRP A 123 -0.48 4.18 4.83
N SER A 124 0.33 4.21 3.76
CA SER A 124 1.17 5.36 3.41
C SER A 124 0.63 6.12 2.18
N PRO A 125 0.78 7.45 2.09
CA PRO A 125 0.12 8.25 1.04
C PRO A 125 0.49 7.83 -0.39
N ALA A 126 1.78 7.84 -0.74
CA ALA A 126 2.21 7.54 -2.11
C ALA A 126 1.97 6.07 -2.53
N CYS A 127 1.98 5.12 -1.59
CA CYS A 127 1.59 3.73 -1.89
C CYS A 127 0.08 3.62 -2.11
N SER A 128 -0.71 4.35 -1.32
CA SER A 128 -2.15 4.43 -1.49
C SER A 128 -2.53 4.95 -2.88
N ASP A 129 -1.88 6.02 -3.33
CA ASP A 129 -2.13 6.61 -4.65
C ASP A 129 -1.72 5.65 -5.78
N GLN A 130 -0.53 5.05 -5.71
CA GLN A 130 -0.06 4.09 -6.72
C GLN A 130 -1.00 2.88 -6.85
N LEU A 131 -1.32 2.22 -5.73
CA LEU A 131 -2.10 0.98 -5.78
C LEU A 131 -3.56 1.25 -6.17
N SER A 132 -4.12 2.42 -5.83
CA SER A 132 -5.43 2.82 -6.32
C SER A 132 -5.44 3.13 -7.81
N LEU A 133 -4.39 3.77 -8.35
CA LEU A 133 -4.22 3.92 -9.80
C LEU A 133 -4.21 2.55 -10.49
N TYR A 134 -3.46 1.59 -9.95
CA TYR A 134 -3.36 0.26 -10.54
C TYR A 134 -4.67 -0.53 -10.44
N GLN A 135 -5.46 -0.30 -9.40
CA GLN A 135 -6.80 -0.85 -9.28
C GLN A 135 -7.76 -0.26 -10.32
N MET A 136 -7.70 1.05 -10.57
CA MET A 136 -8.52 1.70 -11.60
C MET A 136 -8.21 1.15 -12.99
N GLU A 137 -6.95 0.84 -13.25
CA GLU A 137 -6.48 0.31 -14.53
C GLU A 137 -6.34 -1.22 -14.54
N LEU A 138 -6.92 -1.92 -13.56
CA LEU A 138 -6.77 -3.38 -13.42
C LEU A 138 -7.23 -4.14 -14.67
N ASP A 139 -8.24 -3.63 -15.36
CA ASP A 139 -8.73 -4.21 -16.60
C ASP A 139 -7.72 -4.10 -17.77
N GLU A 140 -6.87 -3.08 -17.79
CA GLU A 140 -5.80 -2.94 -18.78
C GLU A 140 -4.69 -3.97 -18.58
N PHE A 141 -4.35 -4.31 -17.33
CA PHE A 141 -3.48 -5.44 -17.02
C PHE A 141 -4.11 -6.77 -17.47
N ARG A 142 -5.40 -6.98 -17.17
CA ARG A 142 -6.15 -8.18 -17.56
C ARG A 142 -6.21 -8.34 -19.09
N LYS A 143 -6.46 -7.26 -19.85
CA LYS A 143 -6.47 -7.26 -21.32
C LYS A 143 -5.11 -7.68 -21.91
N ARG A 144 -4.01 -7.34 -21.24
CA ARG A 144 -2.65 -7.76 -21.60
C ARG A 144 -2.28 -9.16 -21.11
N GLY A 145 -3.22 -9.88 -20.50
CA GLY A 145 -2.98 -11.21 -19.94
C GLY A 145 -2.05 -11.22 -18.72
N ALA A 146 -1.79 -10.05 -18.12
CA ALA A 146 -0.85 -9.90 -17.03
C ALA A 146 -1.51 -10.11 -15.66
N VAL A 147 -0.78 -10.75 -14.76
CA VAL A 147 -1.15 -10.86 -13.34
C VAL A 147 -0.45 -9.77 -12.56
N LEU A 148 -1.19 -8.97 -11.79
CA LEU A 148 -0.64 -7.94 -10.92
C LEU A 148 -0.54 -8.46 -9.48
N LEU A 149 0.63 -8.34 -8.86
CA LEU A 149 0.88 -8.73 -7.46
C LEU A 149 1.56 -7.58 -6.72
N GLY A 150 0.93 -7.09 -5.65
CA GLY A 150 1.55 -6.16 -4.71
C GLY A 150 2.35 -6.93 -3.66
N ILE A 151 3.54 -6.46 -3.30
CA ILE A 151 4.38 -7.04 -2.26
C ILE A 151 4.87 -5.93 -1.34
N SER A 152 4.65 -6.09 -0.03
CA SER A 152 5.34 -5.31 0.99
C SER A 152 5.71 -6.18 2.18
N VAL A 153 6.36 -5.58 3.17
CA VAL A 153 6.75 -6.24 4.43
C VAL A 153 5.65 -6.24 5.47
N ASP A 154 4.44 -5.81 5.13
CA ASP A 154 3.29 -5.73 6.03
C ASP A 154 2.64 -7.10 6.23
N SER A 155 1.96 -7.28 7.36
CA SER A 155 1.29 -8.55 7.70
C SER A 155 0.01 -8.76 6.88
N ILE A 156 -0.43 -10.02 6.76
CA ILE A 156 -1.72 -10.38 6.12
C ILE A 156 -2.93 -9.61 6.71
N TYR A 157 -2.89 -9.26 8.00
CA TYR A 157 -3.96 -8.51 8.66
C TYR A 157 -4.02 -7.06 8.18
N SER A 158 -2.85 -6.44 7.97
CA SER A 158 -2.77 -5.10 7.41
C SER A 158 -3.28 -5.10 5.97
N HIS A 159 -2.79 -6.03 5.15
CA HIS A 159 -3.23 -6.18 3.76
C HIS A 159 -4.74 -6.39 3.64
N GLY A 160 -5.32 -7.29 4.44
CA GLY A 160 -6.75 -7.58 4.39
C GLY A 160 -7.60 -6.35 4.72
N ALA A 161 -7.25 -5.64 5.80
CA ALA A 161 -7.98 -4.43 6.19
C ALA A 161 -7.79 -3.29 5.17
N TRP A 162 -6.57 -3.12 4.67
CA TRP A 162 -6.23 -2.03 3.76
C TRP A 162 -6.80 -2.25 2.36
N ALA A 163 -6.67 -3.47 1.81
CA ALA A 163 -7.26 -3.85 0.52
C ALA A 163 -8.79 -3.69 0.54
N LEU A 164 -9.46 -4.13 1.62
CA LEU A 164 -10.90 -3.95 1.79
C LEU A 164 -11.29 -2.46 1.77
N LEU A 165 -10.57 -1.63 2.54
CA LEU A 165 -10.86 -0.19 2.63
C LEU A 165 -10.64 0.53 1.29
N ARG A 166 -9.63 0.11 0.52
CA ARG A 166 -9.23 0.73 -0.75
C ARG A 166 -9.91 0.12 -1.97
N GLY A 167 -10.65 -0.98 -1.80
CA GLY A 167 -11.27 -1.72 -2.90
C GLY A 167 -10.26 -2.41 -3.83
N LEU A 168 -9.12 -2.86 -3.29
CA LEU A 168 -8.10 -3.56 -4.08
C LEU A 168 -8.52 -5.01 -4.31
N GLU A 169 -8.60 -5.42 -5.57
CA GLU A 169 -8.97 -6.77 -6.00
C GLU A 169 -7.75 -7.64 -6.33
N PHE A 170 -6.63 -7.02 -6.70
CA PHE A 170 -5.40 -7.76 -6.96
C PHE A 170 -4.73 -8.20 -5.64
N PRO A 171 -4.05 -9.36 -5.61
CA PRO A 171 -3.43 -9.86 -4.39
C PRO A 171 -2.33 -8.94 -3.85
N LEU A 172 -2.39 -8.68 -2.55
CA LEU A 172 -1.27 -8.15 -1.77
C LEU A 172 -0.62 -9.30 -1.00
N LEU A 173 0.69 -9.47 -1.18
CA LEU A 173 1.48 -10.57 -0.66
C LEU A 173 2.39 -10.09 0.47
N SER A 174 2.33 -10.81 1.59
CA SER A 174 2.97 -10.42 2.84
C SER A 174 4.38 -11.00 2.96
N ASP A 175 5.42 -10.19 2.72
CA ASP A 175 6.84 -10.51 2.94
C ASP A 175 7.26 -10.21 4.40
N PHE A 176 6.43 -10.65 5.35
CA PHE A 176 6.47 -10.19 6.75
C PHE A 176 7.51 -10.91 7.62
N GLU A 177 7.70 -12.22 7.47
CA GLU A 177 8.65 -13.01 8.27
C GLU A 177 9.22 -14.23 7.51
N PRO A 178 10.56 -14.39 7.39
CA PRO A 178 11.60 -13.42 7.76
C PRO A 178 11.42 -12.11 7.01
N LYS A 179 11.32 -11.00 7.76
CA LYS A 179 10.90 -9.71 7.22
C LYS A 179 11.69 -9.33 5.99
N GLY A 180 11.06 -9.16 4.82
CA GLY A 180 11.72 -8.71 3.60
C GLY A 180 12.56 -9.78 2.90
N ALA A 181 12.33 -11.07 3.14
CA ALA A 181 13.11 -12.15 2.54
C ALA A 181 12.98 -12.17 1.00
N VAL A 182 11.80 -11.86 0.46
CA VAL A 182 11.61 -11.73 -0.98
C VAL A 182 12.23 -10.43 -1.49
N ALA A 183 11.95 -9.31 -0.84
CA ALA A 183 12.51 -8.00 -1.20
C ALA A 183 14.06 -8.02 -1.25
N ARG A 184 14.72 -8.74 -0.33
CA ARG A 184 16.18 -8.93 -0.36
C ARG A 184 16.66 -9.72 -1.56
N ARG A 185 15.96 -10.80 -1.94
CA ARG A 185 16.30 -11.61 -3.12
C ARG A 185 16.16 -10.83 -4.42
N TYR A 186 15.23 -9.86 -4.44
CA TYR A 186 15.06 -8.93 -5.55
C TYR A 186 15.97 -7.68 -5.45
N ASN A 187 16.86 -7.60 -4.46
CA ASN A 187 17.75 -6.46 -4.23
C ASN A 187 16.99 -5.11 -4.14
N VAL A 188 15.85 -5.13 -3.45
CA VAL A 188 15.00 -3.94 -3.23
C VAL A 188 14.66 -3.76 -1.76
N TYR A 189 15.29 -4.48 -0.83
CA TYR A 189 15.07 -4.25 0.60
C TYR A 189 15.99 -3.15 1.14
N ARG A 190 15.43 -2.22 1.90
CA ARG A 190 16.17 -1.14 2.55
C ARG A 190 16.53 -1.56 3.96
N GLU A 191 17.73 -2.06 4.16
CA GLU A 191 18.18 -2.63 5.44
C GLU A 191 18.05 -1.65 6.62
N GLN A 192 18.28 -0.36 6.38
CA GLN A 192 18.20 0.67 7.43
C GLN A 192 16.77 1.03 7.79
N ASP A 193 15.84 0.93 6.84
CA ASP A 193 14.47 1.42 7.00
C ASP A 193 13.47 0.30 7.30
N GLY A 194 13.80 -0.95 6.94
CA GLY A 194 13.04 -2.14 7.30
C GLY A 194 11.92 -2.51 6.32
N PHE A 195 11.85 -1.86 5.15
CA PHE A 195 10.85 -2.06 4.10
C PHE A 195 11.50 -2.08 2.71
N SER A 196 10.72 -2.27 1.63
CA SER A 196 11.27 -2.29 0.26
C SER A 196 11.34 -0.89 -0.39
N GLU A 197 12.22 -0.74 -1.36
CA GLU A 197 12.10 0.31 -2.37
C GLU A 197 10.73 0.24 -3.05
N ARG A 198 10.34 1.35 -3.69
CA ARG A 198 9.29 1.30 -4.70
C ARG A 198 9.89 0.76 -5.99
N ALA A 199 9.57 -0.48 -6.32
CA ALA A 199 10.13 -1.16 -7.47
C ALA A 199 9.08 -1.94 -8.25
N LEU A 200 9.25 -1.94 -9.57
CA LEU A 200 8.39 -2.64 -10.51
C LEU A 200 9.21 -3.65 -11.29
N TYR A 201 8.68 -4.85 -11.44
CA TYR A 201 9.21 -5.85 -12.35
C TYR A 201 8.12 -6.41 -13.25
N ILE A 202 8.44 -6.67 -14.51
CA ILE A 202 7.64 -7.57 -15.36
C ILE A 202 8.44 -8.85 -15.54
N VAL A 203 7.88 -9.95 -15.06
CA VAL A 203 8.39 -11.30 -15.25
C VAL A 203 7.59 -11.95 -16.37
N ASP A 204 8.25 -12.50 -17.39
CA ASP A 204 7.56 -13.17 -18.49
C ASP A 204 7.11 -14.60 -18.15
N GLY A 205 6.45 -15.25 -19.10
CA GLY A 205 5.95 -16.62 -18.94
C GLY A 205 7.02 -17.69 -18.72
N GLU A 206 8.29 -17.41 -19.05
CA GLU A 206 9.43 -18.31 -18.78
C GLU A 206 10.04 -18.07 -17.39
N GLY A 207 9.64 -16.98 -16.71
CA GLY A 207 10.17 -16.59 -15.42
C GLY A 207 11.37 -15.66 -15.49
N ILE A 208 11.57 -14.96 -16.61
CA ILE A 208 12.66 -14.01 -16.79
C ILE A 208 12.16 -12.57 -16.62
N ILE A 209 12.95 -11.75 -15.93
CA ILE A 209 12.68 -10.31 -15.80
C ILE A 209 12.88 -9.63 -17.15
N ARG A 210 11.83 -9.00 -17.68
CA ARG A 210 11.86 -8.25 -18.95
C ARG A 210 11.73 -6.74 -18.78
N TYR A 211 11.32 -6.30 -17.59
CA TYR A 211 11.32 -4.90 -17.18
C TYR A 211 11.69 -4.82 -15.71
N ALA A 212 12.50 -3.83 -15.36
CA ALA A 212 12.90 -3.54 -13.99
C ALA A 212 12.96 -2.02 -13.82
N HIS A 213 12.33 -1.51 -12.78
CA HIS A 213 12.36 -0.10 -12.41
C HIS A 213 12.44 0.02 -10.90
N VAL A 214 13.33 0.86 -10.39
CA VAL A 214 13.34 1.31 -9.00
C VAL A 214 13.16 2.82 -9.02
N SER A 215 12.13 3.32 -8.33
CA SER A 215 11.84 4.75 -8.32
C SER A 215 12.99 5.50 -7.65
N PRO A 216 13.54 6.56 -8.27
CA PRO A 216 14.71 7.28 -7.75
C PRO A 216 14.45 7.95 -6.40
N GLN A 217 13.18 8.21 -6.05
CA GLN A 217 12.73 8.64 -4.73
C GLN A 217 11.58 7.76 -4.25
N LEU A 218 11.48 7.52 -2.94
CA LEU A 218 10.43 6.68 -2.35
C LEU A 218 8.99 7.18 -2.64
N HIS A 219 8.78 8.49 -2.71
CA HIS A 219 7.49 9.10 -3.01
C HIS A 219 7.18 9.17 -4.52
N HIS A 220 8.17 8.98 -5.38
CA HIS A 220 7.97 9.04 -6.82
C HIS A 220 7.18 7.82 -7.26
N ILE A 221 5.97 8.02 -7.80
CA ILE A 221 5.13 6.97 -8.37
C ILE A 221 5.49 6.82 -9.86
N PRO A 222 5.91 5.63 -10.32
CA PRO A 222 6.22 5.41 -11.74
C PRO A 222 5.03 5.66 -12.65
N ASP A 223 5.29 6.14 -13.87
CA ASP A 223 4.26 6.29 -14.89
C ASP A 223 3.71 4.91 -15.30
N ILE A 224 2.39 4.78 -15.20
CA ILE A 224 1.69 3.55 -15.58
C ILE A 224 1.75 3.28 -17.08
N TYR A 225 1.84 4.31 -17.93
CA TYR A 225 1.89 4.11 -19.37
C TYR A 225 3.21 3.49 -19.80
N GLU A 226 4.34 3.84 -19.17
CA GLU A 226 5.62 3.16 -19.38
C GLU A 226 5.53 1.67 -19.03
N LEU A 227 4.80 1.34 -17.96
CA LEU A 227 4.58 -0.04 -17.54
C LEU A 227 3.72 -0.81 -18.56
N PHE A 228 2.69 -0.18 -19.13
CA PHE A 228 1.88 -0.79 -20.19
C PHE A 228 2.65 -0.99 -21.48
N GLU A 229 3.45 -0.02 -21.91
CA GLU A 229 4.34 -0.17 -23.06
C GLU A 229 5.34 -1.31 -22.86
N ALA A 230 5.90 -1.43 -21.65
CA ALA A 230 6.80 -2.51 -21.32
C ALA A 230 6.09 -3.88 -21.36
N LEU A 231 4.85 -3.98 -20.86
CA LEU A 231 4.04 -5.19 -21.00
C LEU A 231 3.74 -5.53 -22.45
N ASP A 232 3.42 -4.52 -23.27
CA ASP A 232 3.14 -4.72 -24.69
C ASP A 232 4.38 -5.25 -25.44
N ARG A 233 5.58 -4.76 -25.11
CA ARG A 233 6.85 -5.32 -25.62
C ARG A 233 7.08 -6.77 -25.20
N VAL A 234 6.79 -7.12 -23.95
CA VAL A 234 6.89 -8.51 -23.46
C VAL A 234 5.95 -9.43 -24.24
N ASN A 235 4.71 -9.01 -24.46
CA ASN A 235 3.71 -9.79 -25.19
C ASN A 235 4.04 -9.94 -26.69
N GLN A 236 4.75 -8.97 -27.27
CA GLN A 236 5.21 -9.01 -28.66
C GLN A 236 6.53 -9.79 -28.84
N GLY A 237 7.18 -10.21 -27.75
CA GLY A 237 8.49 -10.87 -27.79
C GLY A 237 9.66 -9.93 -28.14
N THR A 238 9.48 -8.62 -27.98
CA THR A 238 10.43 -7.56 -28.39
C THR A 238 11.11 -6.86 -27.22
N ALA A 239 11.20 -7.51 -26.05
CA ALA A 239 11.86 -6.92 -24.88
C ALA A 239 13.37 -6.72 -25.11
N GLU A 240 13.75 -5.56 -25.66
CA GLU A 240 15.12 -5.07 -25.65
C GLU A 240 15.51 -4.63 -24.22
N PRO A 241 16.77 -4.83 -23.79
CA PRO A 241 17.23 -4.40 -22.48
C PRO A 241 17.18 -2.87 -22.39
N ALA A 242 16.45 -2.35 -21.39
CA ALA A 242 16.43 -0.91 -21.10
C ALA A 242 17.86 -0.44 -20.79
N THR A 243 18.36 0.49 -21.59
CA THR A 243 19.64 1.17 -21.35
C THR A 243 19.46 2.19 -20.23
N ALA A 244 20.39 2.17 -19.27
CA ALA A 244 20.33 2.95 -18.03
C ALA A 244 20.59 4.47 -18.19
N GLU A 245 20.26 5.10 -19.32
CA GLU A 245 20.78 6.43 -19.67
C GLU A 245 19.74 7.52 -20.00
N GLU A 246 18.43 7.28 -19.95
CA GLU A 246 17.43 8.32 -20.27
C GLU A 246 16.74 8.97 -19.04
N ALA A 247 17.16 8.65 -17.81
CA ALA A 247 16.68 9.31 -16.60
C ALA A 247 17.52 10.54 -16.22
N HIS A 248 17.70 11.50 -17.14
CA HIS A 248 18.16 12.85 -16.78
C HIS A 248 17.72 13.91 -17.80
N SER A 249 16.49 14.41 -17.65
CA SER A 249 16.11 15.70 -18.22
C SER A 249 15.83 16.67 -17.06
N PRO A 250 16.62 17.75 -16.90
CA PRO A 250 16.44 18.68 -15.81
C PRO A 250 15.14 19.47 -16.01
N VAL A 251 14.25 19.38 -15.02
CA VAL A 251 13.07 20.24 -14.90
C VAL A 251 13.54 21.70 -14.86
N LYS A 252 13.13 22.49 -15.86
CA LYS A 252 13.34 23.93 -15.86
C LYS A 252 12.58 24.54 -14.69
N GLU A 253 13.31 25.17 -13.77
CA GLU A 253 12.75 26.11 -12.79
C GLU A 253 11.97 27.20 -13.54
N VAL A 254 10.66 27.26 -13.31
CA VAL A 254 9.85 28.43 -13.62
C VAL A 254 9.87 29.30 -12.37
N VAL A 255 10.77 30.28 -12.37
CA VAL A 255 10.77 31.37 -11.39
C VAL A 255 9.69 32.37 -11.80
N ALA A 256 8.78 32.66 -10.87
CA ALA A 256 7.92 33.84 -10.89
C ALA A 256 8.27 34.72 -9.68
#